data_AF-A0A662HX67-F1
#
_entry.id   AF-A0A662HX67-F1
#
_cell.length_a   1.000
_cell.length_b   1.000
_cell.length_c   1.000
_cell.angle_alpha   90.00
_cell.angle_beta   90.00
_cell.angle_gamma   90.00
#
_symmetry.space_group_name_H-M   'P 1'
#
loop_
_entity.id
_entity.type
_entity.pdbx_description
1 polymer ?
#
loop_
_entity_poly.entity_id
_entity_poly.type
_entity_poly.pdbx_seq_one_letter_code
_entity_poly.pdbx_strand_id
1 'polypeptide(L)'
;MLKIPRRMEEVLLMASQRKMREVDIAAKLGVTKQAVSKSLREARARLTQIFLTVAELLNSDIARINVEKGFMILRNRQTGARLYVIYVPGQGPLVLFAEKIECTSLNKPFCEKLVKAAKSWGIVEQYDNLEEAISTIIGRMEE
;
A
#
# COMPACT_ATOMS: atom_id res chain seq x y z
N MET A 1 2.37 2.95 16.57
CA MET A 1 2.91 2.23 15.39
C MET A 1 2.07 2.60 14.18
N LEU A 2 2.70 2.97 13.06
CA LEU A 2 2.05 3.30 11.78
C LEU A 2 1.51 2.03 11.09
N LYS A 3 0.61 1.31 11.77
CA LYS A 3 0.09 0.02 11.34
C LYS A 3 -1.38 -0.12 11.66
N ILE A 4 -2.13 -0.68 10.73
CA ILE A 4 -3.54 -1.01 10.90
C ILE A 4 -3.68 -2.24 11.82
N PRO A 5 -4.67 -2.30 12.72
CA PRO A 5 -4.97 -3.50 13.48
C PRO A 5 -5.18 -4.73 12.58
N ARG A 6 -4.63 -5.88 12.97
CA ARG A 6 -4.56 -7.09 12.13
C ARG A 6 -5.91 -7.50 11.51
N ARG A 7 -7.00 -7.51 12.28
CA ARG A 7 -8.34 -7.87 11.77
C ARG A 7 -8.85 -6.87 10.72
N MET A 8 -8.63 -5.58 10.93
CA MET A 8 -9.03 -4.52 9.99
C MET A 8 -8.22 -4.60 8.70
N GLU A 9 -6.91 -4.86 8.82
CA GLU A 9 -6.01 -5.08 7.69
C GLU A 9 -6.45 -6.28 6.85
N GLU A 10 -6.82 -7.39 7.50
CA GLU A 10 -7.30 -8.59 6.82
C GLU A 10 -8.58 -8.33 6.01
N VAL A 11 -9.56 -7.63 6.60
CA VAL A 11 -10.80 -7.24 5.91
C VAL A 11 -10.48 -6.33 4.71
N LEU A 12 -9.58 -5.36 4.88
CA LEU A 12 -9.18 -4.42 3.84
C LEU A 12 -8.50 -5.12 2.66
N LEU A 13 -7.60 -6.08 2.91
CA LEU A 13 -6.93 -6.85 1.87
C LEU A 13 -7.88 -7.77 1.11
N MET A 14 -8.84 -8.40 1.80
CA MET A 14 -9.86 -9.21 1.14
C MET A 14 -10.75 -8.39 0.19
N ALA A 15 -11.12 -7.17 0.59
CA ALA A 15 -11.89 -6.27 -0.28
C ALA A 15 -11.04 -5.76 -1.46
N SER A 16 -9.75 -5.51 -1.25
CA SER A 16 -8.88 -4.87 -2.24
C SER A 16 -8.36 -5.88 -3.27
N GLN A 17 -7.50 -6.82 -2.86
CA GLN A 17 -6.80 -7.74 -3.76
C GLN A 17 -7.75 -8.77 -4.38
N ARG A 18 -8.64 -9.32 -3.56
CA ARG A 18 -9.53 -10.42 -3.97
C ARG A 18 -10.84 -9.92 -4.56
N LYS A 19 -11.04 -8.60 -4.60
CA LYS A 19 -12.30 -7.92 -5.00
C LYS A 19 -13.52 -8.58 -4.36
N MET A 20 -13.38 -9.12 -3.15
CA MET A 20 -14.46 -9.82 -2.47
C MET A 20 -15.52 -8.82 -2.05
N ARG A 21 -16.78 -9.13 -2.28
CA ARG A 21 -17.88 -8.30 -1.82
C ARG A 21 -17.98 -8.43 -0.30
N GLU A 22 -18.46 -7.38 0.36
CA GLU A 22 -18.62 -7.38 1.83
C GLU A 22 -19.42 -8.59 2.35
N VAL A 23 -20.42 -9.06 1.59
CA VAL A 23 -21.22 -10.25 1.93
C VAL A 23 -20.41 -11.54 1.95
N ASP A 24 -19.46 -11.69 1.01
CA ASP A 24 -18.62 -12.87 0.90
C ASP A 24 -17.55 -12.84 2.01
N ILE A 25 -17.03 -11.65 2.33
CA ILE A 25 -16.12 -11.44 3.47
C ILE A 25 -16.84 -11.74 4.80
N ALA A 26 -18.08 -11.26 4.96
CA ALA A 26 -18.89 -11.49 6.15
C ALA A 26 -19.14 -12.98 6.39
N ALA A 27 -19.53 -13.72 5.34
CA ALA A 27 -19.71 -15.17 5.39
C ALA A 27 -18.40 -15.89 5.78
N LYS A 28 -17.27 -15.49 5.16
CA LYS A 28 -15.96 -16.09 5.44
C LYS A 28 -15.47 -15.85 6.87
N LEU A 29 -15.80 -14.69 7.45
CA LEU A 29 -15.37 -14.31 8.80
C LEU A 29 -16.39 -14.66 9.89
N GLY A 30 -17.57 -15.19 9.53
CA GLY A 30 -18.64 -15.49 10.48
C GLY A 30 -19.20 -14.25 11.19
N VAL A 31 -19.24 -13.11 10.49
CA VAL A 31 -19.73 -11.83 11.03
C VAL A 31 -20.82 -11.23 10.13
N THR A 32 -21.45 -10.15 10.57
CA THR A 32 -22.47 -9.45 9.76
C THR A 32 -21.83 -8.56 8.68
N LYS A 33 -22.55 -8.33 7.59
CA LYS A 33 -22.13 -7.37 6.54
C LYS A 33 -21.89 -5.97 7.13
N GLN A 34 -22.72 -5.55 8.09
CA GLN A 34 -22.59 -4.26 8.77
C GLN A 34 -21.26 -4.16 9.53
N ALA A 35 -20.84 -5.24 10.20
CA ALA A 35 -19.55 -5.29 10.88
C ALA A 35 -18.37 -5.18 9.90
N VAL A 36 -18.45 -5.87 8.75
CA VAL A 36 -17.45 -5.74 7.67
C VAL A 36 -17.39 -4.32 7.14
N SER A 37 -18.54 -3.72 6.81
CA SER A 37 -18.62 -2.36 6.28
C SER A 37 -18.05 -1.33 7.26
N LYS A 38 -18.35 -1.47 8.56
CA LYS A 38 -17.75 -0.65 9.62
C LYS A 38 -16.23 -0.83 9.67
N SER A 39 -15.76 -2.09 9.68
CA SER A 39 -14.33 -2.40 9.70
C SER A 39 -13.58 -1.84 8.49
N LEU A 40 -14.19 -1.87 7.28
CA LEU A 40 -13.59 -1.30 6.07
C LEU A 40 -13.46 0.22 6.17
N ARG A 41 -14.52 0.91 6.63
CA ARG A 41 -14.45 2.38 6.83
C ARG A 41 -13.36 2.76 7.82
N GLU A 42 -13.29 2.06 8.96
CA GLU A 42 -12.27 2.30 9.97
C GLU A 42 -10.85 1.98 9.47
N ALA A 43 -10.68 0.88 8.74
CA ALA A 43 -9.39 0.51 8.15
C ALA A 43 -8.90 1.56 7.15
N ARG A 44 -9.79 2.03 6.27
CA ARG A 44 -9.49 3.08 5.28
C ARG A 44 -9.14 4.41 5.93
N ALA A 45 -9.88 4.81 6.96
CA ALA A 45 -9.60 6.02 7.72
C ALA A 45 -8.22 5.95 8.40
N ARG A 46 -7.90 4.81 9.03
CA ARG A 46 -6.58 4.60 9.66
C ARG A 46 -5.44 4.59 8.66
N LEU A 47 -5.61 3.94 7.51
CA LEU A 47 -4.59 3.94 6.45
C LEU A 47 -4.36 5.35 5.90
N THR A 48 -5.44 6.11 5.70
CA THR A 48 -5.36 7.51 5.30
C THR A 48 -4.57 8.32 6.33
N GLN A 49 -4.89 8.18 7.63
CA GLN A 49 -4.14 8.86 8.69
C GLN A 49 -2.66 8.50 8.68
N ILE A 50 -2.32 7.21 8.52
CA ILE A 50 -0.92 6.77 8.39
C ILE A 50 -0.23 7.47 7.23
N PHE A 51 -0.88 7.55 6.07
CA PHE A 51 -0.33 8.23 4.90
C PHE A 51 -0.16 9.74 5.12
N LEU A 52 -1.13 10.41 5.73
CA LEU A 52 -1.00 11.83 6.10
C LEU A 52 0.20 12.05 7.05
N THR A 53 0.36 11.21 8.07
CA THR A 53 1.50 11.28 8.98
C THR A 53 2.83 11.05 8.24
N VAL A 54 2.90 10.13 7.29
CA VAL A 54 4.11 9.93 6.46
C VAL A 54 4.41 11.17 5.61
N ALA A 55 3.40 11.80 5.02
CA ALA A 55 3.57 13.02 4.22
C ALA A 55 4.16 14.16 5.07
N GLU A 56 3.63 14.34 6.29
CA GLU A 56 4.13 15.33 7.25
C GLU A 56 5.56 15.05 7.69
N LEU A 57 5.87 13.80 8.07
CA LEU A 57 7.22 13.39 8.51
C LEU A 57 8.27 13.58 7.41
N LEU A 58 7.89 13.39 6.14
CA LEU A 58 8.78 13.55 4.99
C LEU A 58 8.76 14.96 4.41
N ASN A 59 8.10 15.93 5.08
CA ASN A 59 7.91 17.30 4.59
C ASN A 59 7.53 17.35 3.10
N SER A 60 6.50 16.59 2.74
CA SER A 60 6.11 16.36 1.35
C SER A 60 4.66 16.71 1.10
N ASP A 61 4.37 17.20 -0.10
CA ASP A 61 3.00 17.38 -0.59
C ASP A 61 2.45 16.06 -1.15
N ILE A 62 1.16 15.84 -0.95
CA ILE A 62 0.48 14.65 -1.45
C ILE A 62 0.10 14.88 -2.91
N ALA A 63 0.72 14.13 -3.81
CA ALA A 63 0.35 14.14 -5.23
C ALA A 63 -0.86 13.24 -5.48
N ARG A 64 -0.91 12.07 -4.82
CA ARG A 64 -2.00 11.10 -4.97
C ARG A 64 -2.11 10.17 -3.77
N ILE A 65 -3.32 9.76 -3.42
CA ILE A 65 -3.57 8.70 -2.44
C ILE A 65 -4.51 7.65 -3.05
N ASN A 66 -4.19 6.37 -2.90
CA ASN A 66 -5.08 5.27 -3.25
C ASN A 66 -5.11 4.26 -2.09
N VAL A 67 -6.08 4.44 -1.21
CA VAL A 67 -6.24 3.63 -0.01
C VAL A 67 -6.67 2.20 -0.35
N GLU A 68 -7.41 2.01 -1.45
CA GLU A 68 -7.85 0.68 -1.90
C GLU A 68 -6.68 -0.14 -2.45
N LYS A 69 -5.73 0.49 -3.15
CA LYS A 69 -4.49 -0.14 -3.58
C LYS A 69 -3.35 0.02 -2.57
N GLY A 70 -3.63 0.56 -1.39
CA GLY A 70 -2.66 0.67 -0.29
C GLY A 70 -1.41 1.49 -0.59
N PHE A 71 -1.52 2.58 -1.38
CA PHE A 71 -0.38 3.42 -1.72
C PHE A 71 -0.67 4.93 -1.68
N MET A 72 0.41 5.72 -1.69
CA MET A 72 0.40 7.18 -1.84
C MET A 72 1.62 7.63 -2.66
N ILE A 73 1.48 8.71 -3.42
CA ILE A 73 2.56 9.42 -4.10
C ILE A 73 2.74 10.77 -3.44
N LEU A 74 3.99 11.11 -3.14
CA LEU A 74 4.39 12.35 -2.51
C LEU A 74 5.37 13.11 -3.40
N ARG A 75 5.45 14.42 -3.17
CA ARG A 75 6.51 15.29 -3.70
C ARG A 75 7.19 16.00 -2.55
N ASN A 76 8.48 15.77 -2.36
CA ASN A 76 9.24 16.43 -1.31
C ASN A 76 9.32 17.94 -1.59
N ARG A 77 9.04 18.76 -0.57
CA ARG A 77 9.01 20.23 -0.74
C ARG A 77 10.38 20.86 -0.91
N GLN A 78 11.42 20.24 -0.37
CA GLN A 78 12.79 20.79 -0.39
C GLN A 78 13.52 20.39 -1.67
N THR A 79 13.48 19.11 -2.02
CA THR A 79 14.22 18.57 -3.17
C THR A 79 13.39 18.52 -4.44
N GLY A 80 12.06 18.64 -4.34
CA GLY A 80 11.14 18.43 -5.45
C GLY A 80 11.00 16.97 -5.89
N ALA A 81 11.71 16.03 -5.25
CA ALA A 81 11.74 14.62 -5.61
C ALA A 81 10.38 13.94 -5.40
N ARG A 82 10.03 13.00 -6.30
CA ARG A 82 8.87 12.14 -6.11
C ARG A 82 9.21 10.97 -5.18
N LEU A 83 8.28 10.66 -4.28
CA LEU A 83 8.37 9.52 -3.38
C LEU A 83 7.13 8.66 -3.55
N TYR A 84 7.31 7.34 -3.57
CA TYR A 84 6.21 6.38 -3.63
C TYR A 84 6.13 5.66 -2.31
N VAL A 85 4.96 5.69 -1.68
CA VAL A 85 4.71 5.04 -0.40
C VAL A 85 3.76 3.88 -0.64
N ILE A 86 4.15 2.68 -0.23
CA ILE A 86 3.28 1.51 -0.21
C ILE A 86 3.14 0.99 1.21
N TYR A 87 1.91 0.67 1.62
CA TYR A 87 1.69 0.04 2.91
C TYR A 87 1.99 -1.46 2.82
N VAL A 88 2.91 -1.95 3.65
CA VAL A 88 3.23 -3.39 3.74
C VAL A 88 2.36 -4.03 4.82
N PRO A 89 1.45 -4.96 4.47
CA PRO A 89 0.64 -5.66 5.46
C PRO A 89 1.49 -6.27 6.58
N GLY A 90 1.07 -6.06 7.82
CA GLY A 90 1.79 -6.56 8.98
C GLY A 90 2.99 -5.71 9.40
N GLN A 91 3.45 -4.73 8.62
CA GLN A 91 4.68 -3.97 8.88
C GLN A 91 4.46 -2.46 8.93
N GLY A 92 3.66 -1.89 8.02
CA GLY A 92 3.44 -0.45 7.92
C GLY A 92 3.94 0.16 6.60
N PRO A 93 4.01 1.50 6.50
CA PRO A 93 4.42 2.17 5.26
C PRO A 93 5.89 1.92 4.93
N LEU A 94 6.17 1.70 3.65
CA LEU A 94 7.49 1.59 3.06
C LEU A 94 7.62 2.68 1.99
N VAL A 95 8.71 3.43 2.03
CA VAL A 95 8.94 4.61 1.19
C VAL A 95 10.00 4.29 0.16
N LEU A 96 9.70 4.64 -1.08
CA LEU A 96 10.54 4.51 -2.25
C LEU A 96 10.91 5.91 -2.74
N PHE A 97 12.20 6.18 -2.90
CA PHE A 97 12.66 7.40 -3.55
C PHE A 97 12.78 7.13 -5.05
N ALA A 98 12.27 8.03 -5.90
CA ALA A 98 12.26 7.84 -7.35
C ALA A 98 13.64 7.84 -8.00
N GLU A 99 14.71 8.06 -7.25
CA GLU A 99 16.09 7.91 -7.73
C GLU A 99 16.34 6.44 -8.11
N LYS A 100 17.24 6.18 -9.08
CA LYS A 100 17.47 4.82 -9.62
C LYS A 100 17.70 3.81 -8.50
N ILE A 101 16.73 2.93 -8.27
CA ILE A 101 16.86 1.84 -7.33
C ILE A 101 17.46 0.65 -8.04
N GLU A 102 18.69 0.35 -7.68
CA GLU A 102 19.31 -0.91 -8.06
C GLU A 102 18.82 -1.99 -7.09
N CYS A 103 18.14 -3.01 -7.62
CA CYS A 103 17.68 -4.17 -6.84
C CYS A 103 18.77 -5.24 -6.66
N THR A 104 20.02 -4.85 -6.77
CA THR A 104 21.18 -5.72 -6.62
C THR A 104 21.64 -5.78 -5.17
N SER A 105 22.30 -6.89 -4.81
CA SER A 105 23.04 -7.06 -3.56
C SER A 105 22.24 -6.70 -2.29
N LEU A 106 22.50 -5.53 -1.71
CA LEU A 106 21.98 -5.08 -0.42
C LEU A 106 20.49 -4.71 -0.46
N ASN A 107 19.99 -4.25 -1.62
CA ASN A 107 18.61 -3.75 -1.76
C ASN A 107 17.62 -4.83 -2.16
N LYS A 108 18.10 -6.03 -2.52
CA LYS A 108 17.24 -7.15 -2.96
C LYS A 108 16.11 -7.46 -1.96
N PRO A 109 16.36 -7.58 -0.63
CA PRO A 109 15.28 -7.87 0.33
C PRO A 109 14.25 -6.73 0.43
N PHE A 110 14.66 -5.49 0.18
CA PHE A 110 13.76 -4.35 0.15
C PHE A 110 12.87 -4.39 -1.10
N CYS A 111 13.45 -4.64 -2.27
CA CYS A 111 12.71 -4.80 -3.53
C CYS A 111 11.69 -5.96 -3.43
N GLU A 112 12.10 -7.11 -2.91
CA GLU A 112 11.21 -8.26 -2.71
C GLU A 112 10.02 -7.93 -1.78
N LYS A 113 10.27 -7.17 -0.70
CA LYS A 113 9.20 -6.72 0.21
C LYS A 113 8.22 -5.79 -0.50
N LEU A 114 8.72 -4.81 -1.26
CA LEU A 114 7.89 -3.88 -2.00
C LEU A 114 7.01 -4.61 -3.03
N VAL A 115 7.60 -5.52 -3.80
CA VAL A 115 6.86 -6.29 -4.80
C VAL A 115 5.83 -7.21 -4.14
N LYS A 116 6.17 -7.87 -3.02
CA LYS A 116 5.21 -8.66 -2.24
C LYS A 116 4.04 -7.82 -1.71
N ALA A 117 4.31 -6.61 -1.25
CA ALA A 117 3.27 -5.67 -0.82
C ALA A 117 2.38 -5.28 -2.00
N ALA A 118 2.97 -4.89 -3.14
CA ALA A 118 2.23 -4.52 -4.35
C ALA A 118 1.33 -5.66 -4.86
N LYS A 119 1.82 -6.90 -4.81
CA LYS A 119 1.01 -8.10 -5.10
C LYS A 119 -0.13 -8.28 -4.12
N SER A 120 0.12 -8.06 -2.83
CA SER A 120 -0.90 -8.15 -1.78
C SER A 120 -2.00 -7.10 -1.94
N TRP A 121 -1.73 -6.00 -2.65
CA TRP A 121 -2.71 -4.95 -2.97
C TRP A 121 -3.31 -5.09 -4.36
N GLY A 122 -2.89 -6.09 -5.16
CA GLY A 122 -3.37 -6.26 -6.53
C GLY A 122 -2.90 -5.15 -7.48
N ILE A 123 -1.77 -4.50 -7.19
CA ILE A 123 -1.15 -3.53 -8.11
C ILE A 123 -0.46 -4.26 -9.26
N VAL A 124 0.18 -5.39 -8.96
CA VAL A 124 0.86 -6.28 -9.92
C VAL A 124 0.52 -7.74 -9.62
N GLU A 125 0.39 -8.57 -10.65
CA GLU A 125 0.03 -9.99 -10.51
C GLU A 125 1.21 -10.93 -10.78
N GLN A 126 1.98 -10.63 -11.83
CA GLN A 126 3.15 -11.38 -12.30
C GLN A 126 4.27 -10.41 -12.67
N TYR A 127 5.51 -10.89 -12.54
CA TYR A 127 6.72 -10.19 -12.96
C TYR A 127 7.83 -11.23 -13.17
N ASP A 128 8.67 -11.01 -14.18
CA ASP A 128 9.77 -11.92 -14.52
C ASP A 128 11.08 -11.53 -13.82
N ASN A 129 11.31 -10.22 -13.63
CA ASN A 129 12.45 -9.70 -12.89
C ASN A 129 12.03 -8.58 -11.92
N LEU A 130 12.84 -8.34 -10.87
CA LEU A 130 12.51 -7.40 -9.80
C LEU A 130 12.53 -5.94 -10.26
N GLU A 131 13.44 -5.55 -11.16
CA GLU A 131 13.57 -4.16 -11.59
C GLU A 131 12.39 -3.73 -12.47
N GLU A 132 11.99 -4.58 -13.40
CA GLU A 132 10.77 -4.43 -14.20
C GLU A 132 9.52 -4.43 -13.32
N ALA A 133 9.48 -5.26 -12.27
CA ALA A 133 8.40 -5.23 -11.31
C ALA A 133 8.28 -3.86 -10.64
N ILE A 134 9.39 -3.26 -10.19
CA ILE A 134 9.37 -1.92 -9.57
C ILE A 134 8.94 -0.85 -10.58
N SER A 135 9.50 -0.87 -11.79
CA SER A 135 9.11 0.08 -12.84
C SER A 135 7.60 -0.02 -13.15
N THR A 136 7.08 -1.24 -13.24
CA THR A 136 5.65 -1.51 -13.44
C THR A 136 4.83 -1.01 -12.26
N ILE A 137 5.25 -1.27 -11.03
CA ILE A 137 4.55 -0.79 -9.81
C ILE A 137 4.47 0.74 -9.83
N ILE A 138 5.57 1.43 -10.10
CA ILE A 138 5.61 2.89 -10.19
C ILE A 138 4.65 3.38 -11.28
N GLY A 139 4.71 2.81 -12.49
CA GLY A 139 3.80 3.17 -13.58
C GLY A 139 2.33 3.02 -13.19
N ARG A 140 1.96 1.89 -12.56
CA ARG A 140 0.59 1.63 -12.06
C ARG A 140 0.14 2.56 -10.94
N MET A 141 1.09 3.12 -10.18
CA MET A 141 0.79 4.12 -9.15
C MET A 141 0.53 5.49 -9.77
N GLU A 142 1.11 5.79 -10.92
CA GLU A 142 0.96 7.07 -11.64
C GLU A 142 -0.26 7.12 -12.57
N GLU A 143 -0.74 5.98 -13.08
CA GLU A 143 -2.00 5.81 -13.88
C GLU A 143 -3.28 6.21 -13.13
#